data_AF-A0A841B207-F1
#
_entry.id   AF-A0A841B207-F1
#
_cell.length_a   1.000
_cell.length_b   1.000
_cell.length_c   1.000
_cell.angle_alpha   90.00
_cell.angle_beta   90.00
_cell.angle_gamma   90.00
#
_symmetry.space_group_name_H-M   'P 1'
#
loop_
_entity.id
_entity.type
_entity.pdbx_description
1 polymer ?
#
loop_
_entity_poly.entity_id
_entity_poly.type
_entity_poly.pdbx_seq_one_letter_code
_entity_poly.pdbx_strand_id
1 'polypeptide(L)'
;MRQLLNHTAGFAHDPAGAKTKPDGTYDLAALVHAAMDDKPLSARNGVPLLQYRLPRPRPADRETHGPVRRRRDHRADRQTARAHRNLVPAPGKRTLTNPYLPGYVGFRVGDGFFWWEATTSKELSFWSSSAAMESTLADLAKFNRALVAGEVVSPKALAEMRTVVPWTPGSPTGYGLGQFNLQLSCGGMAWGHDGLLPTGHTSLTMATDDGRFASVVTNTNILPTEPGILDVANAALCEGK
;
A
#
# COMPACT_ATOMS: atom_id res chain seq x y z
N MET A 1 7.41 17.08 -4.29
CA MET A 1 7.03 15.81 -4.95
C MET A 1 7.93 14.65 -4.55
N ARG A 2 9.26 14.68 -4.81
CA ARG A 2 10.18 13.59 -4.43
C ARG A 2 10.05 13.15 -2.96
N GLN A 3 10.04 14.11 -2.04
CA GLN A 3 9.89 13.86 -0.60
C GLN A 3 8.57 13.16 -0.21
N LEU A 4 7.51 13.34 -1.01
CA LEU A 4 6.24 12.64 -0.77
C LEU A 4 6.35 11.17 -1.19
N LEU A 5 7.00 10.92 -2.33
CA LEU A 5 7.11 9.59 -2.92
C LEU A 5 8.12 8.69 -2.20
N ASN A 6 9.07 9.25 -1.45
CA ASN A 6 10.02 8.50 -0.61
C ASN A 6 9.78 8.68 0.91
N HIS A 7 8.61 9.18 1.30
CA HIS A 7 8.19 9.35 2.71
C HIS A 7 9.08 10.26 3.57
N THR A 8 9.79 11.22 2.99
CA THR A 8 10.64 12.19 3.74
C THR A 8 10.03 13.58 3.88
N ALA A 9 8.76 13.74 3.53
CA ALA A 9 8.03 15.00 3.64
C ALA A 9 7.63 15.35 5.09
N GLY A 10 7.52 14.34 5.97
CA GLY A 10 7.19 14.52 7.38
C GLY A 10 5.69 14.64 7.70
N PHE A 11 4.80 14.40 6.73
CA PHE A 11 3.35 14.45 6.96
C PHE A 11 2.86 13.30 7.87
N ALA A 12 1.73 13.52 8.55
CA ALA A 12 1.03 12.47 9.27
C ALA A 12 0.53 11.38 8.31
N HIS A 13 0.53 10.12 8.77
CA HIS A 13 0.16 8.97 7.95
C HIS A 13 -1.36 8.87 7.75
N ASP A 14 -2.12 8.99 8.85
CA ASP A 14 -3.58 8.94 8.85
C ASP A 14 -4.13 10.29 9.32
N PRO A 15 -4.59 11.15 8.39
CA PRO A 15 -4.97 12.51 8.73
C PRO A 15 -6.19 12.52 9.65
N ALA A 16 -5.99 12.97 10.88
CA ALA A 16 -6.96 12.82 11.95
C ALA A 16 -8.23 13.67 11.74
N GLY A 17 -8.10 14.79 11.03
CA GLY A 17 -9.16 15.77 10.81
C GLY A 17 -9.96 15.60 9.51
N ALA A 18 -9.72 14.54 8.74
CA ALA A 18 -10.36 14.38 7.44
C ALA A 18 -11.88 14.19 7.59
N LYS A 19 -12.65 15.13 7.03
CA LYS A 19 -14.12 15.09 7.06
C LYS A 19 -14.65 14.19 5.95
N THR A 20 -15.58 13.32 6.30
CA THR A 20 -16.35 12.52 5.34
C THR A 20 -17.40 13.38 4.65
N LYS A 21 -17.73 13.01 3.42
CA LYS A 21 -18.97 13.44 2.77
C LYS A 21 -20.19 12.86 3.48
N PRO A 22 -21.40 13.37 3.18
CA PRO A 22 -22.63 12.79 3.71
C PRO A 22 -22.84 11.31 3.37
N ASP A 23 -22.25 10.82 2.27
CA ASP A 23 -22.28 9.41 1.85
C ASP A 23 -21.19 8.55 2.51
N GLY A 24 -20.42 9.12 3.44
CA GLY A 24 -19.32 8.45 4.15
C GLY A 24 -18.01 8.35 3.37
N THR A 25 -17.94 8.84 2.13
CA THR A 25 -16.71 8.83 1.31
C THR A 25 -15.80 10.03 1.58
N TYR A 26 -14.54 9.93 1.14
CA TYR A 26 -13.55 11.00 1.29
C TYR A 26 -13.17 11.61 -0.06
N ASP A 27 -13.01 12.94 -0.09
CA ASP A 27 -12.30 13.61 -1.18
C ASP A 27 -10.79 13.64 -0.91
N LEU A 28 -10.00 13.42 -1.96
CA LEU A 28 -8.54 13.51 -1.87
C LEU A 28 -8.09 14.88 -1.33
N ALA A 29 -8.73 15.96 -1.76
CA ALA A 29 -8.42 17.30 -1.26
C ALA A 29 -8.68 17.42 0.25
N ALA A 30 -9.75 16.82 0.77
CA ALA A 30 -10.05 16.85 2.20
C ALA A 30 -9.02 16.06 3.02
N LEU A 31 -8.57 14.91 2.51
CA LEU A 31 -7.49 14.12 3.12
C LEU A 31 -6.17 14.90 3.14
N VAL A 32 -5.81 15.54 2.03
CA VAL A 32 -4.59 16.37 1.92
C VAL A 32 -4.69 17.56 2.87
N HIS A 33 -5.81 18.28 2.91
CA HIS A 33 -5.99 19.40 3.83
C HIS A 33 -5.83 18.98 5.28
N ALA A 34 -6.49 17.88 5.69
CA ALA A 34 -6.36 17.37 7.05
C ALA A 34 -4.92 16.93 7.39
N ALA A 35 -4.17 16.36 6.44
CA ALA A 35 -2.77 16.00 6.64
C ALA A 35 -1.85 17.23 6.80
N MET A 36 -2.22 18.36 6.18
CA MET A 36 -1.48 19.63 6.29
C MET A 36 -1.74 20.33 7.64
N ASP A 37 -2.90 20.10 8.25
CA ASP A 37 -3.27 20.67 9.56
C ASP A 37 -2.67 19.86 10.73
N ASP A 38 -2.38 18.58 10.52
CA ASP A 38 -1.76 17.72 11.52
C ASP A 38 -0.30 18.12 11.79
N LYS A 39 0.15 17.92 13.03
CA LYS A 39 1.55 18.16 13.40
C LYS A 39 2.45 17.23 12.57
N PRO A 40 3.49 17.77 11.91
CA PRO A 40 4.46 16.94 11.20
C PRO A 40 5.10 15.90 12.13
N LEU A 41 5.22 14.66 11.65
CA LEU A 41 5.87 13.57 12.39
C LEU A 41 7.38 13.74 12.44
N SER A 42 7.96 14.47 11.48
CA SER A 42 9.37 14.81 11.43
C SER A 42 9.59 16.11 10.68
N ALA A 43 10.78 16.71 10.85
CA ALA A 43 11.24 17.73 9.93
C ALA A 43 11.36 17.16 8.50
N ARG A 44 11.38 18.04 7.49
CA ARG A 44 11.70 17.63 6.11
C ARG A 44 13.07 16.95 6.07
N ASN A 45 13.18 15.85 5.34
CA ASN A 45 14.34 14.95 5.32
C ASN A 45 14.59 14.17 6.62
N GLY A 46 13.72 14.29 7.63
CA GLY A 46 13.64 13.29 8.68
C GLY A 46 13.17 11.99 8.05
N VAL A 47 13.70 10.86 8.50
CA VAL A 47 13.18 9.53 8.16
C VAL A 47 12.04 9.29 9.16
N PRO A 48 10.76 9.41 8.79
CA PRO A 48 9.74 8.74 9.57
C PRO A 48 10.03 7.27 9.31
N LEU A 49 10.67 6.60 10.28
CA LEU A 49 10.77 5.16 10.25
C LEU A 49 9.36 4.66 9.95
N LEU A 50 9.24 3.85 8.88
CA LEU A 50 8.02 3.20 8.45
C LEU A 50 7.67 2.16 9.53
N GLN A 51 7.29 2.63 10.71
CA GLN A 51 6.81 1.83 11.80
C GLN A 51 5.29 1.87 11.65
N TYR A 52 4.80 0.89 10.91
CA TYR A 52 3.40 0.51 10.83
C TYR A 52 2.82 0.43 12.25
N ARG A 53 2.25 1.54 12.74
CA ARG A 53 1.47 1.57 13.97
C ARG A 53 0.01 1.56 13.54
N LEU A 54 -0.64 0.43 13.80
CA LEU A 54 -2.07 0.19 13.59
C LEU A 54 -2.90 1.45 13.89
N PRO A 55 -3.85 1.87 13.02
CA PRO A 55 -4.77 2.93 13.38
C PRO A 55 -5.58 2.50 14.60
N ARG A 56 -5.56 3.30 15.67
CA ARG A 56 -6.47 3.14 16.80
C ARG A 56 -7.91 3.27 16.28
N PRO A 57 -8.83 2.36 16.65
CA PRO A 57 -10.23 2.48 16.24
C PRO A 57 -10.85 3.73 16.86
N ARG A 58 -11.52 4.56 16.05
CA ARG A 58 -12.42 5.62 16.54
C ARG A 58 -13.87 5.16 16.49
N PRO A 59 -14.75 5.65 17.39
CA PRO A 59 -16.19 5.43 17.31
C PRO A 59 -16.78 6.15 16.08
N ALA A 60 -17.73 5.52 15.41
CA ALA A 60 -18.46 6.08 14.27
C ALA A 60 -19.49 7.12 14.73
N ASP A 61 -19.68 8.22 13.99
CA ASP A 61 -20.90 9.02 14.12
C ASP A 61 -21.38 9.72 12.85
N ARG A 62 -22.69 10.01 12.91
CA ARG A 62 -23.78 10.17 11.91
C ARG A 62 -23.75 11.31 10.86
N GLU A 63 -24.60 11.08 9.85
CA GLU A 63 -24.92 11.80 8.59
C GLU A 63 -25.44 13.25 8.68
N THR A 64 -25.33 14.03 7.58
CA THR A 64 -26.44 14.73 6.86
C THR A 64 -25.98 15.54 5.62
N HIS A 65 -26.93 15.84 4.72
CA HIS A 65 -26.89 16.00 3.25
C HIS A 65 -26.40 17.33 2.59
N GLY A 66 -26.09 17.27 1.28
CA GLY A 66 -26.13 18.39 0.31
C GLY A 66 -25.19 18.25 -0.91
N PRO A 67 -25.60 18.46 -2.20
CA PRO A 67 -24.84 17.98 -3.37
C PRO A 67 -24.18 19.08 -4.22
N VAL A 68 -22.92 18.93 -4.68
CA VAL A 68 -22.39 19.64 -5.87
C VAL A 68 -21.34 18.81 -6.63
N ARG A 69 -21.29 19.02 -7.96
CA ARG A 69 -20.79 18.17 -9.05
C ARG A 69 -19.26 18.10 -9.24
N ARG A 70 -18.89 17.00 -9.92
CA ARG A 70 -17.57 16.41 -10.23
C ARG A 70 -16.75 17.11 -11.34
N ARG A 71 -15.42 16.87 -11.31
CA ARG A 71 -14.59 16.49 -12.47
C ARG A 71 -13.58 15.40 -12.05
N ARG A 72 -13.33 14.41 -12.92
CA ARG A 72 -12.41 13.26 -12.74
C ARG A 72 -11.24 13.37 -13.73
N ASP A 73 -10.03 13.02 -13.30
CA ASP A 73 -8.88 12.82 -14.20
C ASP A 73 -8.40 11.36 -14.16
N HIS A 74 -8.29 10.75 -15.34
CA HIS A 74 -7.84 9.38 -15.60
C HIS A 74 -6.53 9.42 -16.41
N ARG A 75 -5.39 8.99 -15.84
CA ARG A 75 -4.16 8.78 -16.66
C ARG A 75 -3.35 7.51 -16.37
N ALA A 76 -3.55 6.79 -15.27
CA ALA A 76 -2.77 5.58 -14.99
C ALA A 76 -3.35 4.27 -15.59
N ASP A 77 -4.64 4.24 -15.93
CA ASP A 77 -5.34 3.01 -16.33
C ASP A 77 -5.16 2.56 -17.79
N ARG A 78 -4.51 3.35 -18.67
CA ARG A 78 -4.61 3.13 -20.13
C ARG A 78 -3.51 2.28 -20.77
N GLN A 79 -2.41 1.96 -20.08
CA GLN A 79 -1.27 1.36 -20.78
C GLN A 79 -1.21 -0.19 -20.77
N THR A 80 -2.09 -0.89 -20.04
CA THR A 80 -2.12 -2.37 -20.00
C THR A 80 -3.53 -2.94 -20.17
N ALA A 81 -4.23 -2.48 -21.21
CA ALA A 81 -5.56 -2.95 -21.52
C ALA A 81 -5.53 -4.25 -22.36
N ARG A 82 -5.62 -5.40 -21.68
CA ARG A 82 -6.43 -6.58 -22.05
C ARG A 82 -6.27 -7.63 -20.93
N ALA A 83 -7.35 -7.79 -20.13
CA ALA A 83 -7.56 -8.80 -19.08
C ALA A 83 -7.01 -8.59 -17.65
N HIS A 84 -6.49 -7.40 -17.29
CA HIS A 84 -5.94 -7.17 -15.95
C HIS A 84 -6.94 -6.50 -15.00
N ARG A 85 -7.08 -7.03 -13.77
CA ARG A 85 -8.05 -6.59 -12.74
C ARG A 85 -7.43 -5.60 -11.75
N ASN A 86 -6.54 -4.73 -12.22
CA ASN A 86 -6.03 -3.63 -11.39
C ASN A 86 -7.06 -2.51 -11.43
N LEU A 87 -7.82 -2.35 -10.34
CA LEU A 87 -8.90 -1.38 -10.28
C LEU A 87 -8.72 -0.53 -9.04
N VAL A 88 -8.72 0.79 -9.21
CA VAL A 88 -9.04 1.69 -8.11
C VAL A 88 -10.57 1.71 -7.99
N PRO A 89 -11.15 1.13 -6.92
CA PRO A 89 -12.59 1.12 -6.74
C PRO A 89 -13.11 2.56 -6.66
N ALA A 90 -14.28 2.80 -7.24
CA ALA A 90 -14.94 4.08 -7.08
C ALA A 90 -15.25 4.31 -5.58
N PRO A 91 -15.18 5.56 -5.08
CA PRO A 91 -15.59 5.87 -3.71
C PRO A 91 -16.97 5.28 -3.39
N GLY A 92 -17.12 4.67 -2.22
CA GLY A 92 -18.33 3.97 -1.80
C GLY A 92 -18.44 2.51 -2.27
N LYS A 93 -17.65 2.07 -3.27
CA LYS A 93 -17.55 0.65 -3.64
C LYS A 93 -16.64 -0.08 -2.65
N ARG A 94 -17.24 -0.80 -1.70
CA ARG A 94 -16.50 -1.60 -0.70
C ARG A 94 -16.37 -3.08 -1.07
N THR A 95 -17.16 -3.55 -2.02
CA THR A 95 -17.14 -4.94 -2.49
C THR A 95 -15.96 -5.18 -3.41
N LEU A 96 -15.25 -6.29 -3.22
CA LEU A 96 -14.22 -6.76 -4.13
C LEU A 96 -14.83 -7.50 -5.33
N THR A 97 -14.10 -7.51 -6.44
CA THR A 97 -14.51 -8.20 -7.68
C THR A 97 -14.29 -9.71 -7.55
N ASN A 98 -15.35 -10.51 -7.68
CA ASN A 98 -15.29 -11.98 -7.57
C ASN A 98 -14.40 -12.65 -8.64
N PRO A 99 -13.67 -13.74 -8.29
CA PRO A 99 -13.45 -14.24 -6.94
C PRO A 99 -12.49 -13.35 -6.15
N TYR A 100 -12.69 -13.23 -4.83
CA TYR A 100 -11.80 -12.51 -3.93
C TYR A 100 -11.46 -13.36 -2.69
N LEU A 101 -10.36 -13.03 -2.04
CA LEU A 101 -9.96 -13.60 -0.75
C LEU A 101 -10.70 -12.84 0.36
N PRO A 102 -11.50 -13.49 1.23
CA PRO A 102 -12.07 -12.81 2.39
C PRO A 102 -10.97 -12.44 3.37
N GLY A 103 -10.98 -11.22 3.92
CA GLY A 103 -10.02 -10.72 4.89
C GLY A 103 -10.57 -10.70 6.31
N TYR A 104 -9.73 -11.05 7.28
CA TYR A 104 -10.12 -11.18 8.68
C TYR A 104 -9.26 -10.30 9.59
N VAL A 105 -9.92 -9.61 10.52
CA VAL A 105 -9.26 -8.88 11.62
C VAL A 105 -9.42 -9.68 12.90
N GLY A 106 -8.33 -9.81 13.66
CA GLY A 106 -8.30 -10.56 14.91
C GLY A 106 -8.37 -9.65 16.13
N PHE A 107 -9.04 -10.09 17.19
CA PHE A 107 -9.09 -9.37 18.47
C PHE A 107 -9.19 -10.35 19.65
N ARG A 108 -8.76 -9.91 20.83
CA ARG A 108 -8.83 -10.70 22.07
C ARG A 108 -9.96 -10.21 22.97
N VAL A 109 -10.67 -11.15 23.58
CA VAL A 109 -11.65 -10.91 24.65
C VAL A 109 -11.36 -11.91 25.76
N GLY A 110 -10.88 -11.42 26.91
CA GLY A 110 -10.29 -12.28 27.94
C GLY A 110 -9.12 -13.09 27.36
N ASP A 111 -9.11 -14.39 27.62
CA ASP A 111 -8.10 -15.32 27.08
C ASP A 111 -8.45 -15.86 25.67
N GLY A 112 -9.62 -15.51 25.14
CA GLY A 112 -10.07 -15.94 23.82
C GLY A 112 -9.57 -15.05 22.68
N PHE A 113 -9.23 -15.65 21.54
CA PHE A 113 -8.93 -14.94 20.30
C PHE A 113 -10.04 -15.16 19.27
N PHE A 114 -10.53 -14.07 18.67
CA PHE A 114 -11.66 -14.07 17.76
C PHE A 114 -11.29 -13.43 16.43
N TRP A 115 -11.86 -13.96 15.36
CA TRP A 115 -11.73 -13.43 14.00
C TRP A 115 -13.04 -12.82 13.55
N TRP A 116 -12.97 -11.63 12.95
CA TRP A 116 -14.09 -10.99 12.29
C TRP A 116 -13.76 -10.78 10.81
N GLU A 117 -14.66 -11.25 9.94
CA GLU A 117 -14.63 -10.98 8.51
C GLU A 117 -14.81 -9.47 8.28
N ALA A 118 -13.82 -8.85 7.65
CA ALA A 118 -13.68 -7.40 7.56
C ALA A 118 -13.49 -6.90 6.13
N THR A 119 -13.61 -7.75 5.10
CA THR A 119 -13.34 -7.42 3.69
C THR A 119 -14.00 -6.11 3.28
N THR A 120 -15.29 -5.96 3.59
CA THR A 120 -16.11 -4.81 3.17
C THR A 120 -16.34 -3.80 4.29
N SER A 121 -15.59 -3.90 5.39
CA SER A 121 -15.83 -3.10 6.62
C SER A 121 -15.31 -1.66 6.53
N LYS A 122 -14.52 -1.33 5.51
CA LYS A 122 -13.82 -0.03 5.38
C LYS A 122 -14.21 0.70 4.11
N GLU A 123 -14.21 2.03 4.21
CA GLU A 123 -14.33 2.91 3.06
C GLU A 123 -12.95 3.19 2.46
N LEU A 124 -12.71 2.67 1.26
CA LEU A 124 -11.38 2.70 0.63
C LEU A 124 -11.00 4.09 0.10
N SER A 125 -11.96 5.00 -0.11
CA SER A 125 -11.64 6.38 -0.51
C SER A 125 -10.81 7.13 0.53
N PHE A 126 -10.76 6.67 1.80
CA PHE A 126 -9.84 7.21 2.81
C PHE A 126 -8.37 7.05 2.42
N TRP A 127 -7.99 5.92 1.82
CA TRP A 127 -6.62 5.70 1.35
C TRP A 127 -6.42 6.18 -0.10
N SER A 128 -7.47 6.23 -0.92
CA SER A 128 -7.40 6.79 -2.27
C SER A 128 -6.21 6.22 -3.06
N SER A 129 -5.37 7.07 -3.66
CA SER A 129 -4.19 6.65 -4.42
C SER A 129 -3.06 6.02 -3.60
N SER A 130 -3.13 5.99 -2.26
CA SER A 130 -2.09 5.34 -1.44
C SER A 130 -2.30 3.83 -1.30
N ALA A 131 -3.55 3.34 -1.21
CA ALA A 131 -3.81 1.93 -0.95
C ALA A 131 -5.18 1.40 -1.38
N ALA A 132 -6.01 2.15 -2.13
CA ALA A 132 -7.38 1.70 -2.43
C ALA A 132 -7.48 0.59 -3.49
N MET A 133 -6.41 0.29 -4.22
CA MET A 133 -6.43 -0.64 -5.36
C MET A 133 -6.82 -2.07 -4.95
N GLU A 134 -7.68 -2.69 -5.75
CA GLU A 134 -7.86 -4.15 -5.78
C GLU A 134 -7.05 -4.74 -6.95
N SER A 135 -6.47 -5.94 -6.76
CA SER A 135 -5.65 -6.63 -7.75
C SER A 135 -5.60 -8.15 -7.49
N THR A 136 -4.89 -8.88 -8.34
CA THR A 136 -4.56 -10.30 -8.18
C THR A 136 -3.05 -10.48 -8.03
N LEU A 137 -2.60 -11.57 -7.41
CA LEU A 137 -1.16 -11.89 -7.31
C LEU A 137 -0.49 -11.91 -8.71
N ALA A 138 -1.18 -12.45 -9.71
CA ALA A 138 -0.67 -12.53 -11.08
C ALA A 138 -0.52 -11.14 -11.72
N ASP A 139 -1.49 -10.24 -11.53
CA ASP A 139 -1.44 -8.89 -12.07
C ASP A 139 -0.38 -8.03 -11.36
N LEU A 140 -0.24 -8.16 -10.04
CA LEU A 140 0.82 -7.51 -9.28
C LEU A 140 2.21 -8.01 -9.71
N ALA A 141 2.39 -9.31 -9.88
CA ALA A 141 3.64 -9.90 -10.38
C ALA A 141 3.96 -9.39 -11.78
N LYS A 142 2.98 -9.35 -12.69
CA LYS A 142 3.16 -8.82 -14.04
C LYS A 142 3.59 -7.35 -14.02
N PHE A 143 2.89 -6.52 -13.25
CA PHE A 143 3.22 -5.10 -13.12
C PHE A 143 4.63 -4.89 -12.56
N ASN A 144 4.97 -5.55 -11.45
CA ASN A 144 6.28 -5.39 -10.81
C ASN A 144 7.42 -5.85 -11.74
N ARG A 145 7.25 -6.96 -12.46
CA ARG A 145 8.23 -7.43 -13.45
C ARG A 145 8.42 -6.44 -14.59
N ALA A 146 7.32 -5.92 -15.15
CA ALA A 146 7.40 -4.91 -16.21
C ALA A 146 8.05 -3.60 -15.72
N LEU A 147 7.77 -3.20 -14.48
CA LEU A 147 8.37 -2.01 -13.87
C LEU A 147 9.88 -2.18 -13.69
N VAL A 148 10.33 -3.30 -13.10
CA VAL A 148 11.77 -3.52 -12.89
C VAL A 148 12.53 -3.70 -14.20
N ALA A 149 11.87 -4.23 -15.25
CA ALA A 149 12.41 -4.33 -16.60
C ALA A 149 12.44 -2.98 -17.37
N GLY A 150 11.88 -1.89 -16.80
CA GLY A 150 11.86 -0.58 -17.45
C GLY A 150 10.81 -0.43 -18.56
N GLU A 151 9.78 -1.26 -18.56
CA GLU A 151 8.71 -1.25 -19.57
C GLU A 151 7.56 -0.28 -19.23
N VAL A 152 7.48 0.17 -17.98
CA VAL A 152 6.37 1.01 -17.46
C VAL A 152 6.72 2.49 -17.42
N VAL A 153 7.98 2.83 -17.13
CA VAL A 153 8.48 4.20 -16.99
C VAL A 153 9.77 4.37 -17.78
N SER A 154 10.17 5.61 -18.06
CA SER A 154 11.44 5.86 -18.75
C SER A 154 12.64 5.35 -17.92
N PRO A 155 13.77 4.99 -18.55
CA PRO A 155 14.97 4.55 -17.83
C PRO A 155 15.44 5.56 -16.77
N LYS A 156 15.35 6.86 -17.08
CA LYS A 156 15.66 7.93 -16.12
C LYS A 156 14.73 7.90 -14.91
N ALA A 157 13.42 7.75 -15.13
CA ALA A 157 12.45 7.66 -14.03
C ALA A 157 12.67 6.40 -13.18
N LEU A 158 12.96 5.25 -13.80
CA LEU A 158 13.27 4.01 -13.07
C LEU A 158 14.52 4.17 -12.19
N ALA A 159 15.58 4.79 -12.72
CA ALA A 159 16.78 5.09 -11.94
C ALA A 159 16.47 6.01 -10.73
N GLU A 160 15.61 7.01 -10.92
CA GLU A 160 15.15 7.87 -9.82
C GLU A 160 14.30 7.11 -8.80
N MET A 161 13.43 6.18 -9.24
CA MET A 161 12.63 5.33 -8.35
C MET A 161 13.50 4.42 -7.48
N ARG A 162 14.66 4.00 -7.99
CA ARG A 162 15.62 3.13 -7.29
C ARG A 162 16.65 3.88 -6.45
N THR A 163 16.61 5.21 -6.43
CA THR A 163 17.44 6.00 -5.50
C THR A 163 16.80 5.99 -4.12
N VAL A 164 17.27 5.10 -3.24
CA VAL A 164 16.67 4.86 -1.93
C VAL A 164 17.18 5.80 -0.84
N VAL A 165 16.28 6.15 0.08
CA VAL A 165 16.64 6.67 1.41
C VAL A 165 16.85 5.45 2.32
N PRO A 166 18.04 5.24 2.89
CA PRO A 166 18.33 4.07 3.72
C PRO A 166 17.42 3.99 4.95
N TRP A 167 16.99 2.78 5.32
CA TRP A 167 16.20 2.56 6.55
C TRP A 167 16.98 2.91 7.80
N THR A 168 18.27 2.59 7.80
CA THR A 168 19.24 2.96 8.84
C THR A 168 20.52 3.46 8.16
N PRO A 169 21.34 4.30 8.84
CA PRO A 169 22.59 4.80 8.27
C PRO A 169 23.48 3.66 7.80
N GLY A 170 23.89 3.72 6.52
CA GLY A 170 24.74 2.70 5.90
C GLY A 170 24.01 1.44 5.42
N SER A 171 22.69 1.32 5.63
CA SER A 171 21.93 0.18 5.10
C SER A 171 21.92 0.18 3.57
N PRO A 172 22.15 -0.97 2.92
CA PRO A 172 21.99 -1.13 1.47
C PRO A 172 20.51 -1.22 1.06
N THR A 173 19.60 -1.31 2.03
CA THR A 173 18.15 -1.31 1.83
C THR A 173 17.51 -0.03 2.34
N GLY A 174 16.46 0.39 1.66
CA GLY A 174 15.77 1.64 1.92
C GLY A 174 14.50 1.78 1.09
N TYR A 175 13.92 2.98 1.14
CA TYR A 175 12.72 3.31 0.41
C TYR A 175 13.03 4.33 -0.70
N GLY A 176 12.67 3.98 -1.93
CA GLY A 176 12.83 4.80 -3.13
C GLY A 176 11.58 5.63 -3.42
N LEU A 177 11.23 5.83 -4.70
CA LEU A 177 9.98 6.50 -5.06
C LEU A 177 8.89 5.45 -5.28
N GLY A 178 8.03 5.25 -4.28
CA GLY A 178 6.88 4.33 -4.34
C GLY A 178 7.22 2.84 -4.27
N GLN A 179 8.47 2.48 -3.98
CA GLN A 179 8.93 1.09 -3.81
C GLN A 179 10.12 1.05 -2.87
N PHE A 180 10.33 -0.07 -2.19
CA PHE A 180 11.55 -0.37 -1.43
C PHE A 180 12.33 -1.51 -2.06
N ASN A 181 13.57 -1.67 -1.62
CA ASN A 181 14.40 -2.82 -2.01
C ASN A 181 14.62 -3.80 -0.86
N LEU A 182 14.83 -5.05 -1.23
CA LEU A 182 15.21 -6.15 -0.37
C LEU A 182 16.53 -6.74 -0.88
N GLN A 183 17.54 -6.79 -0.02
CA GLN A 183 18.77 -7.51 -0.29
C GLN A 183 18.54 -9.00 -0.09
N LEU A 184 18.76 -9.80 -1.13
CA LEU A 184 18.47 -11.23 -1.10
C LEU A 184 19.62 -12.04 -0.49
N SER A 185 19.29 -13.12 0.23
CA SER A 185 20.29 -14.01 0.85
C SER A 185 21.17 -14.75 -0.19
N CYS A 186 20.65 -14.99 -1.38
CA CYS A 186 21.36 -15.55 -2.53
C CYS A 186 22.10 -14.49 -3.37
N GLY A 187 22.17 -13.25 -2.88
CA GLY A 187 22.75 -12.12 -3.60
C GLY A 187 21.78 -11.43 -4.55
N GLY A 188 22.11 -10.18 -4.89
CA GLY A 188 21.27 -9.29 -5.68
C GLY A 188 20.21 -8.56 -4.86
N MET A 189 19.34 -7.84 -5.56
CA MET A 189 18.28 -7.01 -5.00
C MET A 189 16.94 -7.38 -5.63
N ALA A 190 15.91 -7.41 -4.80
CA ALA A 190 14.52 -7.39 -5.24
C ALA A 190 13.91 -6.02 -4.97
N TRP A 191 12.96 -5.61 -5.80
CA TRP A 191 12.27 -4.33 -5.74
C TRP A 191 10.76 -4.55 -5.73
N GLY A 192 10.05 -3.76 -4.93
CA GLY A 192 8.61 -3.89 -4.82
C GLY A 192 8.02 -3.10 -3.68
N HIS A 193 6.83 -3.51 -3.25
CA HIS A 193 6.11 -2.85 -2.16
C HIS A 193 5.17 -3.84 -1.46
N ASP A 194 4.88 -3.57 -0.18
CA ASP A 194 3.92 -4.30 0.63
C ASP A 194 2.58 -3.57 0.73
N GLY A 195 1.59 -4.21 1.32
CA GLY A 195 0.29 -3.60 1.57
C GLY A 195 -0.27 -4.18 2.85
N LEU A 196 -0.86 -3.32 3.68
CA LEU A 196 -1.48 -3.71 4.94
C LEU A 196 -2.73 -2.86 5.11
N LEU A 197 -3.90 -3.48 4.98
CA LEU A 197 -5.17 -2.78 5.15
C LEU A 197 -5.98 -3.34 6.32
N PRO A 198 -6.71 -2.49 7.06
CA PRO A 198 -7.62 -2.92 8.11
C PRO A 198 -8.90 -3.58 7.58
N THR A 199 -8.93 -3.94 6.30
CA THR A 199 -9.88 -4.89 5.70
C THR A 199 -9.46 -6.35 5.90
N GLY A 200 -8.37 -6.60 6.65
CA GLY A 200 -7.87 -7.94 6.94
C GLY A 200 -7.03 -8.52 5.81
N HIS A 201 -6.26 -7.70 5.10
CA HIS A 201 -5.38 -8.15 4.02
C HIS A 201 -3.97 -7.61 4.23
N THR A 202 -2.98 -8.49 4.06
CA THR A 202 -1.58 -8.11 3.89
C THR A 202 -1.09 -8.66 2.56
N SER A 203 -0.36 -7.87 1.79
CA SER A 203 0.23 -8.29 0.53
C SER A 203 1.69 -7.89 0.43
N LEU A 204 2.47 -8.60 -0.36
CA LEU A 204 3.80 -8.21 -0.77
C LEU A 204 4.02 -8.67 -2.21
N THR A 205 4.59 -7.82 -3.06
CA THR A 205 5.11 -8.27 -4.35
C THR A 205 6.48 -7.69 -4.59
N MET A 206 7.39 -8.55 -5.01
CA MET A 206 8.80 -8.27 -5.25
C MET A 206 9.23 -8.85 -6.60
N ALA A 207 10.10 -8.16 -7.32
CA ALA A 207 10.72 -8.65 -8.54
C ALA A 207 12.22 -8.30 -8.61
N THR A 208 13.01 -9.17 -9.24
CA THR A 208 14.45 -8.98 -9.44
C THR A 208 14.75 -8.56 -10.87
N ASP A 209 15.95 -8.00 -11.09
CA ASP A 209 16.41 -7.60 -12.43
C ASP A 209 16.57 -8.78 -13.42
N ASP A 210 16.79 -10.00 -12.90
CA ASP A 210 16.80 -11.22 -13.71
C ASP A 210 15.40 -11.82 -13.97
N GLY A 211 14.34 -11.09 -13.58
CA GLY A 211 12.96 -11.40 -13.93
C GLY A 211 12.24 -12.39 -13.01
N ARG A 212 12.88 -12.85 -11.92
CA ARG A 212 12.22 -13.63 -10.85
C ARG A 212 11.25 -12.72 -10.08
N PHE A 213 10.24 -13.32 -9.46
CA PHE A 213 9.26 -12.59 -8.68
C PHE A 213 8.72 -13.44 -7.52
N ALA A 214 8.24 -12.78 -6.47
CA ALA A 214 7.43 -13.38 -5.42
C ALA A 214 6.24 -12.46 -5.15
N SER A 215 5.03 -13.02 -5.10
CA SER A 215 3.80 -12.30 -4.76
C SER A 215 3.05 -13.10 -3.71
N VAL A 216 2.86 -12.48 -2.55
CA VAL A 216 2.30 -13.11 -1.34
C VAL A 216 1.10 -12.29 -0.88
N VAL A 217 0.05 -12.97 -0.44
CA VAL A 217 -1.10 -12.34 0.24
C VAL A 217 -1.51 -13.19 1.43
N THR A 218 -1.89 -12.55 2.53
CA THR A 218 -2.54 -13.19 3.66
C THR A 218 -3.91 -12.55 3.88
N ASN A 219 -4.86 -13.36 4.36
CA ASN A 219 -6.21 -12.94 4.72
C ASN A 219 -6.31 -12.39 6.15
N THR A 220 -5.24 -11.77 6.64
CA THR A 220 -5.26 -11.02 7.87
C THR A 220 -4.30 -9.85 7.83
N ASN A 221 -4.57 -8.82 8.63
CA ASN A 221 -3.66 -7.71 8.88
C ASN A 221 -2.78 -7.92 10.13
N ILE A 222 -2.75 -9.14 10.66
CA ILE A 222 -1.81 -9.56 11.70
C ILE A 222 -0.59 -10.16 11.00
N LEU A 223 0.55 -9.49 11.13
CA LEU A 223 1.79 -9.91 10.50
C LEU A 223 2.42 -11.07 11.28
N PRO A 224 2.63 -12.25 10.66
CA PRO A 224 3.43 -13.29 11.26
C PRO A 224 4.88 -12.83 11.37
N THR A 225 5.57 -13.25 12.43
CA THR A 225 7.01 -12.96 12.62
C THR A 225 7.89 -14.15 12.26
N GLU A 226 7.33 -15.35 12.16
CA GLU A 226 8.09 -16.60 12.01
C GLU A 226 7.33 -17.61 11.12
N PRO A 227 7.66 -17.71 9.81
CA PRO A 227 8.42 -16.73 9.04
C PRO A 227 7.59 -15.45 8.80
N GLY A 228 8.27 -14.31 8.68
CA GLY A 228 7.67 -13.06 8.20
C GLY A 228 7.46 -13.07 6.68
N ILE A 229 6.64 -12.15 6.18
CA ILE A 229 6.31 -12.07 4.74
C ILE A 229 7.55 -11.81 3.86
N LEU A 230 8.54 -11.05 4.37
CA LEU A 230 9.80 -10.81 3.67
C LEU A 230 10.70 -12.06 3.67
N ASP A 231 10.67 -12.88 4.73
CA ASP A 231 11.42 -14.14 4.79
C ASP A 231 10.89 -15.12 3.73
N VAL A 232 9.56 -15.21 3.60
CA VAL A 232 8.89 -16.01 2.56
C VAL A 232 9.28 -15.51 1.17
N ALA A 233 9.25 -14.20 0.93
CA ALA A 233 9.63 -13.64 -0.36
C ALA A 233 11.12 -13.86 -0.67
N ASN A 234 12.01 -13.70 0.31
CA ASN A 234 13.43 -13.97 0.15
C ASN A 234 13.68 -15.44 -0.22
N ALA A 235 13.07 -16.38 0.52
CA ALA A 235 13.19 -17.81 0.25
C ALA A 235 12.68 -18.17 -1.16
N ALA A 236 11.49 -17.69 -1.53
CA ALA A 236 10.91 -17.95 -2.85
C ALA A 236 11.75 -17.36 -3.99
N LEU A 237 12.28 -16.14 -3.82
CA LEU A 237 13.13 -15.53 -4.83
C LEU A 237 14.47 -16.25 -4.97
N CYS A 238 15.01 -16.79 -3.88
CA CYS A 238 16.29 -17.50 -3.88
C CYS A 238 16.19 -19.00 -4.17
N GLU A 239 14.98 -19.53 -4.38
CA GLU A 239 14.79 -20.92 -4.77
C GLU A 239 15.54 -21.22 -6.08
N GLY A 240 16.39 -22.26 -6.06
CA GLY A 240 17.18 -22.69 -7.23
C GLY A 240 18.40 -21.83 -7.55
N LYS A 241 18.86 -20.97 -6.62
CA LYS A 241 20.16 -20.27 -6.70
C LYS A 241 21.21 -20.91 -5.81
#